data_AF-A0A7V8YZ17-F1
#
_entry.id   AF-A0A7V8YZ17-F1
#
_cell.length_a   1.000
_cell.length_b   1.000
_cell.length_c   1.000
_cell.angle_alpha   90.00
_cell.angle_beta   90.00
_cell.angle_gamma   90.00
#
_symmetry.space_group_name_H-M   'P 1'
#
loop_
_entity.id
_entity.type
_entity.pdbx_description
1 polymer ?
#
loop_
_entity_poly.entity_id
_entity_poly.type
_entity_poly.pdbx_seq_one_letter_code
_entity_poly.pdbx_strand_id
1 'polypeptide(L)'
;MKILKLTILIITLTVLGNNAYSQSDREQGIELFRSGEYEKALPILQARVVEEKRDRPAWIYLGAVLVKLGKLDEAKAAFGNHKTIYKGSISAVYEKKLKIINRPQAIYSSKARSKGTSGTVSIAVEMRGDGKIGFVVPFVELPDGLTESSVKAANSLKFEPAWKDGKPVTTVNIIDYSFNTY
;
A
#
# COMPACT_ATOMS: atom_id res chain seq x y z
N MET A 1 -48.44 -20.03 -39.51
CA MET A 1 -48.67 -20.59 -38.16
C MET A 1 -47.86 -21.89 -38.03
N LYS A 2 -47.23 -22.13 -36.86
CA LYS A 2 -46.07 -23.01 -36.54
C LYS A 2 -44.72 -22.27 -36.71
N ILE A 3 -44.23 -21.46 -35.77
CA ILE A 3 -43.72 -21.72 -34.39
C ILE A 3 -42.91 -23.01 -34.24
N LEU A 4 -41.71 -22.84 -33.64
CA LEU A 4 -40.85 -23.81 -32.96
C LEU A 4 -39.64 -24.38 -33.72
N LYS A 5 -38.52 -23.64 -33.67
CA LYS A 5 -37.18 -24.22 -33.47
C LYS A 5 -36.48 -23.44 -32.36
N LEU A 6 -36.77 -23.82 -31.12
CA LEU A 6 -36.01 -23.43 -29.94
C LEU A 6 -34.78 -24.34 -29.89
N THR A 7 -33.67 -23.91 -30.48
CA THR A 7 -32.37 -24.55 -30.27
C THR A 7 -31.51 -23.54 -29.52
N ILE A 8 -31.30 -23.85 -28.25
CA ILE A 8 -30.48 -23.09 -27.32
C ILE A 8 -29.04 -23.10 -27.85
N LEU A 9 -28.64 -21.99 -28.45
CA LEU A 9 -27.27 -21.72 -28.87
C LEU A 9 -26.51 -21.12 -27.68
N ILE A 10 -26.27 -21.93 -26.64
CA ILE A 10 -25.17 -21.67 -25.70
C ILE A 10 -23.91 -22.10 -26.43
N ILE A 11 -23.42 -21.26 -27.34
CA ILE A 11 -22.03 -21.34 -27.77
C ILE A 11 -21.24 -20.62 -26.69
N THR A 12 -20.59 -21.46 -25.90
CA THR A 12 -19.63 -21.13 -24.88
C THR A 12 -18.61 -20.13 -25.41
N LEU A 13 -18.74 -18.87 -24.99
CA LEU A 13 -17.66 -17.90 -25.05
C LEU A 13 -16.53 -18.47 -24.20
N THR A 14 -15.65 -19.21 -24.87
CA THR A 14 -14.52 -19.87 -24.26
C THR A 14 -13.60 -18.74 -23.82
N VAL A 15 -13.56 -18.51 -22.51
CA VAL A 15 -12.64 -17.57 -21.85
C VAL A 15 -11.23 -18.13 -22.03
N LEU A 16 -10.66 -17.90 -23.21
CA LEU A 16 -9.24 -18.04 -23.48
C LEU A 16 -8.61 -16.73 -23.03
N GLY A 17 -8.06 -16.72 -21.81
CA GLY A 17 -7.13 -15.65 -21.42
C GLY A 17 -7.00 -15.29 -19.94
N ASN A 18 -7.80 -15.82 -19.02
CA ASN A 18 -7.79 -15.31 -17.63
C ASN A 18 -6.86 -16.09 -16.69
N ASN A 19 -5.59 -16.26 -17.06
CA ASN A 19 -4.55 -16.67 -16.09
C ASN A 19 -3.24 -15.89 -16.18
N ALA A 20 -3.09 -14.98 -17.16
CA ALA A 20 -2.01 -13.98 -17.19
C ALA A 20 -2.47 -12.57 -16.74
N TYR A 21 -3.79 -12.35 -16.64
CA TYR A 21 -4.38 -11.05 -16.30
C TYR A 21 -4.18 -10.64 -14.82
N SER A 22 -4.21 -11.60 -13.88
CA SER A 22 -4.20 -11.30 -12.43
C SER A 22 -2.90 -10.65 -11.92
N GLN A 23 -1.71 -11.08 -12.40
CA GLN A 23 -0.46 -10.36 -12.09
C GLN A 23 -0.34 -9.05 -12.87
N SER A 24 -0.78 -9.08 -14.13
CA SER A 24 -0.74 -7.93 -15.03
C SER A 24 -1.50 -6.73 -14.47
N ASP A 25 -2.70 -6.92 -13.91
CA ASP A 25 -3.53 -5.81 -13.44
C ASP A 25 -2.92 -5.11 -12.23
N ARG A 26 -2.35 -5.88 -11.29
CA ARG A 26 -1.59 -5.31 -10.16
C ARG A 26 -0.40 -4.51 -10.68
N GLU A 27 0.41 -5.11 -11.55
CA GLU A 27 1.62 -4.48 -12.07
C GLU A 27 1.31 -3.23 -12.89
N GLN A 28 0.24 -3.27 -13.70
CA GLN A 28 -0.26 -2.13 -14.44
C GLN A 28 -0.71 -1.00 -13.50
N GLY A 29 -1.47 -1.31 -12.45
CA GLY A 29 -1.88 -0.31 -11.45
C GLY A 29 -0.68 0.32 -10.72
N ILE A 30 0.34 -0.48 -10.40
CA ILE A 30 1.60 -0.02 -9.80
C ILE A 30 2.36 0.89 -10.76
N GLU A 31 2.42 0.53 -12.04
CA GLU A 31 3.15 1.31 -13.04
C GLU A 31 2.46 2.65 -13.29
N LEU A 32 1.13 2.68 -13.42
CA LEU A 32 0.38 3.92 -13.51
C LEU A 32 0.59 4.81 -12.27
N PHE A 33 0.63 4.22 -11.07
CA PHE A 33 0.96 4.96 -9.86
C PHE A 33 2.37 5.58 -9.93
N ARG A 34 3.37 4.84 -10.42
CA ARG A 34 4.75 5.34 -10.58
C ARG A 34 4.87 6.43 -11.63
N SER A 35 4.06 6.34 -12.68
CA SER A 35 3.92 7.37 -13.72
C SER A 35 3.13 8.60 -13.26
N GLY A 36 2.57 8.57 -12.04
CA GLY A 36 1.76 9.66 -11.49
C GLY A 36 0.33 9.72 -12.03
N GLU A 37 -0.10 8.71 -12.79
CA GLU A 37 -1.44 8.60 -13.38
C GLU A 37 -2.42 7.98 -12.40
N TYR A 38 -2.60 8.63 -11.25
CA TYR A 38 -3.35 8.09 -10.10
C TYR A 38 -4.82 7.83 -10.43
N GLU A 39 -5.45 8.68 -11.25
CA GLU A 39 -6.83 8.56 -11.69
C GLU A 39 -7.05 7.32 -12.55
N LYS A 40 -6.04 6.91 -13.32
CA LYS A 40 -6.07 5.67 -14.12
C LYS A 40 -5.71 4.45 -13.28
N ALA A 41 -4.80 4.59 -12.31
CA ALA A 41 -4.42 3.52 -11.41
C ALA A 41 -5.56 3.08 -10.47
N LEU A 42 -6.38 4.04 -10.03
CA LEU A 42 -7.46 3.82 -9.07
C LEU A 42 -8.43 2.68 -9.47
N PRO A 43 -9.11 2.72 -10.62
CA PRO A 43 -10.10 1.70 -10.97
C PRO A 43 -9.47 0.31 -11.14
N ILE A 44 -8.23 0.23 -11.62
CA ILE A 44 -7.52 -1.05 -11.81
C ILE A 44 -7.22 -1.68 -10.44
N LEU A 45 -6.65 -0.92 -9.52
CA LEU A 45 -6.34 -1.41 -8.18
C LEU A 45 -7.61 -1.69 -7.36
N GLN A 46 -8.69 -0.93 -7.56
CA GLN A 46 -10.00 -1.21 -6.95
C GLN A 46 -10.57 -2.54 -7.44
N ALA A 47 -10.57 -2.79 -8.75
CA ALA A 47 -11.02 -4.08 -9.29
C ALA A 47 -10.18 -5.23 -8.73
N ARG A 48 -8.86 -5.02 -8.65
CA ARG A 48 -7.91 -6.03 -8.17
C ARG A 48 -8.17 -6.47 -6.72
N VAL A 49 -8.44 -5.53 -5.82
CA VAL A 49 -8.70 -5.87 -4.41
C VAL A 49 -10.08 -6.52 -4.18
N VAL A 50 -11.02 -6.34 -5.11
CA VAL A 50 -12.32 -7.03 -5.10
C VAL A 50 -12.16 -8.48 -5.53
N GLU A 51 -11.40 -8.71 -6.61
CA GLU A 51 -11.10 -10.05 -7.15
C GLU A 51 -10.24 -10.85 -6.17
N GLU A 52 -9.08 -10.31 -5.81
CA GLU A 52 -8.13 -10.93 -4.90
C GLU A 52 -8.04 -10.15 -3.58
N LYS A 53 -8.99 -10.44 -2.69
CA LYS A 53 -9.08 -9.81 -1.35
C LYS A 53 -7.81 -9.93 -0.50
N ARG A 54 -6.93 -10.89 -0.82
CA ARG A 54 -5.66 -11.14 -0.12
C ARG A 54 -4.43 -10.56 -0.84
N ASP A 55 -4.60 -9.88 -1.98
CA ASP A 55 -3.50 -9.20 -2.68
C ASP A 55 -3.07 -7.96 -1.89
N ARG A 56 -2.08 -8.15 -1.02
CA ARG A 56 -1.53 -7.10 -0.16
C ARG A 56 -0.94 -5.93 -0.95
N PRO A 57 -0.04 -6.16 -1.93
CA PRO A 57 0.43 -5.08 -2.79
C PRO A 57 -0.72 -4.24 -3.37
N ALA A 58 -1.77 -4.87 -3.90
CA ALA A 58 -2.89 -4.13 -4.50
C ALA A 58 -3.59 -3.20 -3.50
N TRP A 59 -3.92 -3.68 -2.29
CA TRP A 59 -4.51 -2.84 -1.23
C TRP A 59 -3.63 -1.66 -0.83
N ILE A 60 -2.31 -1.89 -0.78
CA ILE A 60 -1.38 -0.86 -0.34
C ILE A 60 -1.20 0.20 -1.42
N TYR A 61 -0.99 -0.19 -2.68
CA TYR A 61 -0.91 0.77 -3.78
C TYR A 61 -2.25 1.49 -3.99
N LEU A 62 -3.39 0.83 -3.76
CA LEU A 62 -4.70 1.48 -3.74
C LEU A 62 -4.74 2.58 -2.66
N GLY A 63 -4.32 2.28 -1.43
CA GLY A 63 -4.22 3.28 -0.37
C GLY A 63 -3.31 4.46 -0.74
N ALA A 64 -2.16 4.18 -1.37
CA ALA A 64 -1.24 5.20 -1.83
C ALA A 64 -1.86 6.10 -2.93
N VAL A 65 -2.53 5.50 -3.92
CA VAL A 65 -3.30 6.22 -4.95
C VAL A 65 -4.36 7.12 -4.29
N LEU A 66 -5.13 6.58 -3.35
CA LEU A 66 -6.20 7.31 -2.67
C LEU A 66 -5.67 8.53 -1.91
N VAL A 67 -4.52 8.43 -1.25
CA VAL A 67 -3.88 9.62 -0.64
C VAL A 67 -3.48 10.65 -1.68
N LYS A 68 -2.88 10.22 -2.81
CA LYS A 68 -2.49 11.15 -3.88
C LYS A 68 -3.69 11.87 -4.50
N LEU A 69 -4.87 11.24 -4.48
CA LEU A 69 -6.13 11.83 -4.90
C LEU A 69 -6.86 12.62 -3.79
N GLY A 70 -6.27 12.76 -2.60
CA GLY A 70 -6.87 13.48 -1.46
C GLY A 70 -7.99 12.72 -0.73
N LYS A 71 -8.23 11.45 -1.08
CA LYS A 71 -9.27 10.61 -0.49
C LYS A 71 -8.79 9.92 0.78
N LEU A 72 -8.50 10.72 1.81
CA LEU A 72 -7.82 10.26 3.02
C LEU A 72 -8.59 9.18 3.80
N ASP A 73 -9.92 9.24 3.85
CA ASP A 73 -10.73 8.26 4.58
C ASP A 73 -10.77 6.89 3.87
N GLU A 74 -10.90 6.89 2.55
CA GLU A 74 -10.78 5.68 1.74
C GLU A 74 -9.36 5.09 1.85
N ALA A 75 -8.34 5.94 1.87
CA ALA A 75 -6.95 5.50 2.04
C ALA A 75 -6.72 4.82 3.39
N LYS A 76 -7.24 5.39 4.49
CA LYS A 76 -7.20 4.77 5.82
C LYS A 76 -7.88 3.40 5.81
N ALA A 77 -9.01 3.25 5.11
CA ALA A 77 -9.67 1.96 4.96
C ALA A 77 -8.83 0.95 4.16
N ALA A 78 -8.24 1.38 3.03
CA ALA A 78 -7.38 0.54 2.20
C ALA A 78 -6.12 0.06 2.95
N PHE A 79 -5.46 0.96 3.69
CA PHE A 79 -4.36 0.59 4.58
C PHE A 79 -4.87 -0.23 5.77
N GLY A 80 -6.02 0.09 6.35
CA GLY A 80 -6.61 -0.63 7.48
C GLY A 80 -6.98 -2.08 7.17
N ASN A 81 -7.48 -2.35 5.97
CA ASN A 81 -7.86 -3.70 5.50
C ASN A 81 -6.67 -4.67 5.46
N HIS A 82 -5.43 -4.19 5.51
CA HIS A 82 -4.27 -5.06 5.63
C HIS A 82 -4.03 -5.56 7.07
N LYS A 83 -4.58 -4.93 8.13
CA LYS A 83 -4.21 -5.18 9.55
C LYS A 83 -4.56 -6.60 9.98
N THR A 84 -5.57 -7.21 9.37
CA THR A 84 -5.93 -8.62 9.59
C THR A 84 -4.87 -9.59 9.03
N ILE A 85 -3.95 -9.11 8.19
CA ILE A 85 -2.83 -9.89 7.60
C ILE A 85 -1.51 -9.69 8.38
N TYR A 86 -1.44 -8.73 9.31
CA TYR A 86 -0.21 -8.39 10.04
C TYR A 86 0.22 -9.41 11.09
N LYS A 87 -0.70 -10.22 11.61
CA LYS A 87 -0.43 -11.03 12.80
C LYS A 87 0.06 -12.46 12.54
N GLY A 88 0.23 -12.91 11.28
CA GLY A 88 0.51 -14.34 11.08
C GLY A 88 1.20 -14.84 9.80
N SER A 89 1.33 -14.09 8.71
CA SER A 89 1.72 -14.70 7.42
C SER A 89 3.04 -14.25 6.79
N ILE A 90 3.75 -13.27 7.36
CA ILE A 90 4.99 -12.74 6.74
C ILE A 90 6.16 -13.73 6.77
N SER A 91 6.16 -14.74 7.65
CA SER A 91 7.27 -15.72 7.67
C SER A 91 7.31 -16.67 6.49
N ALA A 92 6.20 -16.87 5.75
CA ALA A 92 6.14 -17.89 4.71
C ALA A 92 6.33 -17.38 3.27
N VAL A 93 6.32 -16.05 3.04
CA VAL A 93 6.32 -15.49 1.67
C VAL A 93 7.70 -15.01 1.21
N TYR A 94 8.59 -14.66 2.15
CA TYR A 94 9.91 -14.12 1.84
C TYR A 94 11.00 -15.07 2.33
N GLU A 95 11.97 -15.34 1.47
CA GLU A 95 13.21 -16.05 1.83
C GLU A 95 14.01 -15.23 2.84
N LYS A 96 14.13 -13.92 2.59
CA LYS A 96 14.72 -12.95 3.51
C LYS A 96 13.74 -11.81 3.75
N LYS A 97 13.40 -11.57 5.01
CA LYS A 97 12.52 -10.45 5.39
C LYS A 97 13.26 -9.11 5.28
N LEU A 98 12.51 -8.05 5.00
CA LEU A 98 13.00 -6.68 5.09
C LEU A 98 13.55 -6.41 6.50
N LYS A 99 14.68 -5.71 6.56
CA LYS A 99 15.33 -5.33 7.83
C LYS A 99 15.60 -3.83 7.86
N ILE A 100 15.00 -3.12 8.80
CA ILE A 100 15.33 -1.71 9.04
C ILE A 100 16.70 -1.65 9.73
N ILE A 101 17.66 -0.97 9.10
CA ILE A 101 19.03 -0.78 9.59
C ILE A 101 19.10 0.45 10.50
N ASN A 102 18.46 1.54 10.08
CA ASN A 102 18.42 2.78 10.83
C ASN A 102 17.00 3.37 10.79
N ARG A 103 16.49 3.71 11.97
CA ARG A 103 15.20 4.36 12.17
C ARG A 103 15.39 5.70 12.87
N PRO A 104 15.59 6.80 12.12
CA PRO A 104 15.66 8.13 12.69
C PRO A 104 14.44 8.42 13.57
N GLN A 105 14.64 9.07 14.70
CA GLN A 105 13.53 9.50 15.53
C GLN A 105 12.87 10.74 14.92
N ALA A 106 11.54 10.82 15.02
CA ALA A 106 10.82 12.04 14.73
C ALA A 106 11.02 13.03 15.89
N ILE A 107 11.41 14.26 15.56
CA ILE A 107 11.62 15.32 16.53
C ILE A 107 10.27 15.79 17.04
N TYR A 108 10.03 15.69 18.35
CA TYR A 108 8.89 16.33 18.99
C TYR A 108 9.10 17.85 18.89
N SER A 109 8.16 18.59 18.30
CA SER A 109 8.31 20.03 18.10
C SER A 109 8.08 20.82 19.40
N SER A 110 8.69 22.01 19.53
CA SER A 110 8.46 22.88 20.70
C SER A 110 6.99 23.31 20.83
N LYS A 111 6.32 23.56 19.70
CA LYS A 111 4.89 23.90 19.64
C LYS A 111 4.00 22.77 20.14
N ALA A 112 4.31 21.54 19.74
CA ALA A 112 3.57 20.36 20.17
C ALA A 112 3.81 20.06 21.66
N ARG A 113 5.05 20.26 22.16
CA ARG A 113 5.35 20.18 23.60
C ARG A 113 4.58 21.22 24.41
N SER A 114 4.59 22.50 23.99
CA SER A 114 3.91 23.57 24.72
C SER A 114 2.39 23.38 24.78
N LYS A 115 1.81 22.71 23.77
CA LYS A 115 0.38 22.42 23.69
C LYS A 115 -0.01 21.06 24.27
N GLY A 116 0.95 20.23 24.69
CA GLY A 116 0.68 18.86 25.13
C GLY A 116 0.17 17.93 24.01
N THR A 117 0.43 18.26 22.75
CA THR A 117 -0.02 17.45 21.60
C THR A 117 0.68 16.09 21.63
N SER A 118 -0.08 15.02 21.79
CA SER A 118 0.40 13.63 21.89
C SER A 118 -0.39 12.70 20.97
N GLY A 119 0.14 11.49 20.76
CA GLY A 119 -0.49 10.47 19.91
C GLY A 119 0.53 9.74 19.05
N THR A 120 0.05 9.14 17.95
CA THR A 120 0.92 8.45 16.98
C THR A 120 0.63 8.91 15.56
N VAL A 121 1.69 9.26 14.84
CA VAL A 121 1.64 9.46 13.38
C VAL A 121 1.96 8.13 12.71
N SER A 122 1.07 7.65 11.83
CA SER A 122 1.28 6.43 11.07
C SER A 122 1.53 6.76 9.60
N ILE A 123 2.64 6.24 9.07
CA ILE A 123 3.12 6.53 7.72
C ILE A 123 3.29 5.23 6.95
N ALA A 124 2.68 5.13 5.76
CA ALA A 124 2.99 4.10 4.79
C ALA A 124 4.26 4.47 4.03
N VAL A 125 5.25 3.59 4.03
CA VAL A 125 6.57 3.81 3.41
C VAL A 125 6.87 2.70 2.41
N GLU A 126 7.03 3.07 1.13
CA GLU A 126 7.51 2.16 0.10
C GLU A 126 9.02 1.95 0.25
N MET A 127 9.41 0.72 0.51
CA MET A 127 10.79 0.27 0.66
C MET A 127 11.12 -0.61 -0.55
N ARG A 128 11.82 -0.02 -1.52
CA ARG A 128 12.02 -0.61 -2.85
C ARG A 128 13.10 -1.69 -2.84
N GLY A 129 13.00 -2.63 -3.79
CA GLY A 129 14.01 -3.66 -4.01
C GLY A 129 15.42 -3.12 -4.34
N ASP A 130 15.50 -1.90 -4.87
CA ASP A 130 16.75 -1.17 -5.13
C ASP A 130 17.39 -0.53 -3.88
N GLY A 131 16.78 -0.71 -2.71
CA GLY A 131 17.26 -0.15 -1.42
C GLY A 131 16.89 1.32 -1.21
N LYS A 132 16.09 1.94 -2.09
CA LYS A 132 15.63 3.32 -1.94
C LYS A 132 14.26 3.39 -1.27
N ILE A 133 14.01 4.50 -0.60
CA ILE A 133 12.66 4.87 -0.18
C ILE A 133 11.92 5.40 -1.41
N GLY A 134 10.73 4.86 -1.66
CA GLY A 134 9.78 5.34 -2.66
C GLY A 134 8.84 6.37 -2.04
N PHE A 135 7.53 6.16 -2.15
CA PHE A 135 6.58 7.07 -1.52
C PHE A 135 6.61 6.99 0.02
N VAL A 136 6.36 8.14 0.65
CA VAL A 136 6.17 8.31 2.09
C VAL A 136 4.86 9.04 2.28
N VAL A 137 3.87 8.32 2.80
CA VAL A 137 2.47 8.77 2.82
C VAL A 137 1.93 8.69 4.25
N PRO A 138 1.75 9.83 4.95
CA PRO A 138 1.02 9.83 6.21
C PRO A 138 -0.47 9.57 5.95
N PHE A 139 -1.10 8.78 6.82
CA PHE A 139 -2.55 8.53 6.79
C PHE A 139 -3.20 8.60 8.18
N VAL A 140 -2.39 8.64 9.25
CA VAL A 140 -2.77 9.14 10.57
C VAL A 140 -1.84 10.29 10.88
N GLU A 141 -2.40 11.49 11.00
CA GLU A 141 -1.65 12.74 11.15
C GLU A 141 -1.86 13.33 12.54
N LEU A 142 -0.83 14.02 13.01
CA LEU A 142 -0.89 14.89 14.19
C LEU A 142 -0.50 16.32 13.80
N PRO A 143 -1.11 17.33 14.44
CA PRO A 143 -0.82 18.74 14.15
C PRO A 143 0.52 19.18 14.74
N ASP A 144 0.76 20.49 14.71
CA ASP A 144 1.86 21.16 15.40
C ASP A 144 3.27 20.72 14.95
N GLY A 145 3.43 20.29 13.69
CA GLY A 145 4.72 19.91 13.12
C GLY A 145 5.12 18.45 13.34
N LEU A 146 4.26 17.65 14.00
CA LEU A 146 4.57 16.25 14.31
C LEU A 146 4.52 15.35 13.07
N THR A 147 3.57 15.59 12.17
CA THR A 147 3.46 14.84 10.91
C THR A 147 4.66 15.11 10.01
N GLU A 148 5.02 16.37 9.82
CA GLU A 148 6.13 16.80 8.98
C GLU A 148 7.46 16.25 9.51
N SER A 149 7.64 16.30 10.83
CA SER A 149 8.81 15.72 11.52
C SER A 149 8.89 14.20 11.31
N SER A 150 7.76 13.50 11.39
CA SER A 150 7.67 12.05 11.16
C SER A 150 7.95 11.68 9.71
N VAL A 151 7.44 12.45 8.75
CA VAL A 151 7.73 12.29 7.32
C VAL A 151 9.21 12.50 7.04
N LYS A 152 9.85 13.51 7.64
CA LYS A 152 11.29 13.74 7.51
C LYS A 152 12.12 12.57 8.05
N ALA A 153 11.74 12.02 9.20
CA ALA A 153 12.37 10.83 9.77
C ALA A 153 12.19 9.61 8.86
N ALA A 154 10.98 9.38 8.35
CA ALA A 154 10.66 8.28 7.43
C ALA A 154 11.45 8.34 6.11
N ASN A 155 11.62 9.53 5.52
CA ASN A 155 12.44 9.71 4.32
C ASN A 155 13.93 9.38 4.54
N SER A 156 14.40 9.41 5.78
CA SER A 156 15.80 9.17 6.15
C SER A 156 16.06 7.73 6.63
N LEU A 157 15.07 6.83 6.47
CA LEU A 157 15.20 5.42 6.84
C LEU A 157 16.28 4.74 6.00
N LYS A 158 17.00 3.81 6.64
CA LYS A 158 17.89 2.87 5.96
C LYS A 158 17.42 1.45 6.22
N PHE A 159 17.40 0.63 5.19
CA PHE A 159 16.90 -0.74 5.28
C PHE A 159 17.64 -1.67 4.29
N GLU A 160 17.57 -2.96 4.57
CA GLU A 160 17.83 -4.02 3.59
C GLU A 160 16.49 -4.50 3.02
N PRO A 161 16.33 -4.60 1.68
CA PRO A 161 15.09 -5.07 1.06
C PRO A 161 14.70 -6.49 1.50
N ALA A 162 13.42 -6.81 1.36
CA ALA A 162 12.98 -8.20 1.39
C ALA A 162 13.44 -8.94 0.14
N TRP A 163 13.61 -10.25 0.22
CA TRP A 163 13.96 -11.13 -0.90
C TRP A 163 12.92 -12.22 -1.09
N LYS A 164 12.61 -12.49 -2.35
CA LYS A 164 11.73 -13.56 -2.79
C LYS A 164 12.25 -14.10 -4.11
N ASP A 165 12.31 -15.42 -4.24
CA ASP A 165 12.74 -16.11 -5.47
C ASP A 165 14.12 -15.60 -5.95
N GLY A 166 15.05 -15.42 -5.00
CA GLY A 166 16.40 -14.90 -5.26
C GLY A 166 16.49 -13.44 -5.72
N LYS A 167 15.40 -12.66 -5.68
CA LYS A 167 15.37 -11.25 -6.10
C LYS A 167 14.93 -10.33 -4.96
N PRO A 168 15.50 -9.11 -4.84
CA PRO A 168 14.99 -8.13 -3.90
C PRO A 168 13.63 -7.62 -4.37
N VAL A 169 12.68 -7.52 -3.45
CA VAL A 169 11.29 -7.13 -3.74
C VAL A 169 10.90 -5.86 -3.00
N THR A 170 10.15 -5.00 -3.68
CA THR A 170 9.56 -3.80 -3.08
C THR A 170 8.47 -4.22 -2.11
N THR A 171 8.52 -3.66 -0.91
CA THR A 171 7.48 -3.84 0.12
C THR A 171 7.04 -2.48 0.61
N VAL A 172 5.84 -2.41 1.17
CA VAL A 172 5.37 -1.20 1.84
C VAL A 172 5.11 -1.55 3.29
N ASN A 173 5.68 -0.75 4.19
CA ASN A 173 5.58 -0.97 5.63
C ASN A 173 4.94 0.25 6.28
N ILE A 174 4.14 0.02 7.31
CA ILE A 174 3.62 1.10 8.16
C ILE A 174 4.61 1.36 9.28
N ILE A 175 5.02 2.62 9.41
CA ILE A 175 5.96 3.11 10.40
C ILE A 175 5.23 4.08 11.33
N ASP A 176 5.15 3.72 12.60
CA ASP A 176 4.45 4.49 13.64
C ASP A 176 5.41 5.34 14.48
N TYR A 177 5.23 6.65 14.49
CA TYR A 177 5.98 7.58 15.33
C TYR A 177 5.11 8.06 16.48
N SER A 178 5.40 7.60 17.70
CA SER A 178 4.64 7.96 18.90
C SER A 178 5.27 9.13 19.63
N PHE A 179 4.41 10.05 20.07
CA PHE A 179 4.77 11.24 20.86
C PHE A 179 3.96 11.21 22.16
N ASN A 180 4.67 11.14 23.28
CA ASN A 180 4.07 11.12 24.61
C ASN A 180 4.51 12.37 25.39
N THR A 181 3.58 12.97 26.12
CA THR A 181 3.87 13.99 27.12
C THR A 181 4.27 13.29 28.43
N TYR A 182 5.44 13.62 28.96
CA TYR A 182 5.86 13.21 30.30
C TYR A 182 5.34 14.20 31.34
#